data_AF-A0A953RCK5-F1
#
_entry.id   AF-A0A953RCK5-F1
#
_cell.length_a   1.000
_cell.length_b   1.000
_cell.length_c   1.000
_cell.angle_alpha   90.00
_cell.angle_beta   90.00
_cell.angle_gamma   90.00
#
_symmetry.space_group_name_H-M   'P 1'
#
loop_
_entity.id
_entity.type
_entity.pdbx_description
1 polymer ?
#
loop_
_entity_poly.entity_id
_entity_poly.type
_entity_poly.pdbx_seq_one_letter_code
_entity_poly.pdbx_strand_id
1 'polypeptide(L)'
;MFNRRQRRGFSLIELLIVIAIILVIITIAVPKYQKAQIFVRETAALKAIQTIHTMQVQYQAQYGRFATSLAELGPPPSGAPSPAAADLIGNDLANGVKQGYRFTLAAVPGGYTINANPVVYGSDGTKSFYSDQTMVIRENYGPEPATASSKEQGSVAPAK
;
A
#
# COMPACT_ATOMS: atom_id res chain seq x y z
N MET A 1 -17.88 -62.50 14.69
CA MET A 1 -18.54 -61.52 15.57
C MET A 1 -18.24 -60.12 15.03
N PHE A 2 -19.06 -59.59 14.12
CA PHE A 2 -18.82 -58.28 13.48
C PHE A 2 -19.56 -57.18 14.24
N ASN A 3 -18.80 -56.41 15.01
CA ASN A 3 -19.29 -55.28 15.78
C ASN A 3 -19.70 -54.16 14.80
N ARG A 4 -21.01 -54.00 14.56
CA ARG A 4 -21.54 -52.90 13.74
C ARG A 4 -21.34 -51.60 14.51
N ARG A 5 -20.24 -50.90 14.22
CA ARG A 5 -20.02 -49.51 14.63
C ARG A 5 -21.22 -48.69 14.14
N GLN A 6 -22.04 -48.20 15.06
CA GLN A 6 -23.13 -47.29 14.72
C GLN A 6 -22.53 -46.04 14.08
N ARG A 7 -22.71 -45.89 12.77
CA ARG A 7 -22.45 -44.64 12.08
C ARG A 7 -23.55 -43.67 12.49
N ARG A 8 -23.26 -42.79 13.45
CA ARG A 8 -24.08 -41.61 13.69
C ARG A 8 -23.87 -40.67 12.51
N GLY A 9 -24.91 -40.50 11.68
CA GLY A 9 -24.92 -39.52 10.60
C GLY A 9 -25.35 -38.14 11.12
N PHE A 10 -24.81 -37.08 10.53
CA PHE A 10 -25.25 -35.70 10.76
C PHE A 10 -26.71 -35.52 10.32
N SER A 11 -27.52 -34.85 11.13
CA SER A 11 -28.87 -34.44 10.75
C SER A 11 -28.85 -33.21 9.86
N LEU A 12 -29.81 -33.09 8.93
CA LEU A 12 -29.97 -31.89 8.10
C LEU A 12 -30.20 -30.64 8.94
N ILE A 13 -30.92 -30.76 10.06
CA ILE A 13 -31.17 -29.62 10.95
C ILE A 13 -29.89 -29.14 11.66
N GLU A 14 -29.00 -30.07 12.01
CA GLU A 14 -27.70 -29.75 12.62
C GLU A 14 -26.84 -28.98 11.61
N LEU A 15 -26.85 -29.40 10.34
CA LEU A 15 -26.15 -28.68 9.28
C LEU A 15 -26.73 -27.27 9.04
N LEU A 16 -28.05 -27.13 9.05
CA LEU A 16 -28.73 -25.84 8.84
C LEU A 16 -28.41 -24.83 9.95
N ILE A 17 -28.40 -25.26 11.20
CA ILE A 17 -28.04 -24.38 12.34
C ILE A 17 -26.58 -23.95 12.23
N VAL A 18 -25.67 -24.87 11.86
CA VAL A 18 -24.24 -24.55 11.67
C VAL A 18 -24.06 -23.50 10.57
N ILE A 19 -24.71 -23.67 9.42
CA ILE A 19 -24.64 -22.70 8.31
C ILE A 19 -25.21 -21.34 8.76
N ALA A 20 -26.34 -21.33 9.47
CA ALA A 20 -26.95 -20.10 9.96
C ALA A 20 -25.99 -19.32 10.87
N ILE A 21 -25.33 -19.99 11.82
CA ILE A 21 -24.35 -19.35 12.72
C ILE A 21 -23.14 -18.83 11.95
N ILE A 22 -22.60 -19.60 11.01
CA ILE A 22 -21.47 -19.19 10.16
C ILE A 22 -21.81 -17.92 9.38
N LEU A 23 -23.01 -17.84 8.78
CA LEU A 23 -23.45 -16.67 8.01
C LEU A 23 -23.52 -15.40 8.89
N VAL A 24 -24.06 -15.50 10.10
CA VAL A 24 -24.11 -14.37 11.05
C VAL A 24 -22.71 -13.86 11.39
N ILE A 25 -21.76 -14.77 11.64
CA ILE A 25 -20.36 -14.40 11.93
C ILE A 25 -19.73 -13.69 10.74
N ILE A 26 -19.88 -14.23 9.52
CA ILE A 26 -19.30 -13.66 8.29
C ILE A 26 -19.82 -12.23 8.05
N THR A 27 -21.14 -12.00 8.22
CA THR A 27 -21.74 -10.67 8.01
C THR A 27 -21.07 -9.58 8.86
N ILE A 28 -20.67 -9.90 10.10
CA ILE A 28 -20.00 -8.94 10.99
C ILE A 28 -18.48 -8.88 10.73
N ALA A 29 -17.87 -10.00 10.37
CA ALA A 29 -16.42 -10.12 10.22
C ALA A 29 -15.89 -9.46 8.93
N VAL A 30 -16.56 -9.65 7.80
CA VAL A 30 -16.11 -9.15 6.47
C VAL A 30 -15.87 -7.63 6.44
N PRO A 31 -16.81 -6.75 6.87
CA PRO A 31 -16.58 -5.31 6.81
C PRO A 31 -15.45 -4.86 7.74
N LYS A 32 -15.28 -5.51 8.90
CA LYS A 32 -14.17 -5.23 9.82
C LYS A 32 -12.83 -5.62 9.19
N TYR A 33 -12.77 -6.77 8.53
CA TYR A 33 -11.57 -7.23 7.83
C TYR A 33 -11.17 -6.27 6.69
N GLN A 34 -12.12 -5.78 5.90
CA GLN A 34 -11.86 -4.81 4.84
C GLN A 34 -11.24 -3.51 5.38
N LYS A 35 -11.80 -2.95 6.45
CA LYS A 35 -11.24 -1.74 7.09
C LYS A 35 -9.82 -1.96 7.63
N ALA A 36 -9.56 -3.13 8.22
CA ALA A 36 -8.23 -3.48 8.70
C ALA A 36 -7.22 -3.59 7.55
N GLN A 37 -7.61 -4.20 6.43
CA GLN A 37 -6.77 -4.29 5.23
C GLN A 37 -6.46 -2.91 4.64
N ILE A 38 -7.46 -2.03 4.53
CA ILE A 38 -7.26 -0.64 4.08
C ILE A 38 -6.20 0.06 4.95
N PHE A 39 -6.32 -0.03 6.27
CA PHE A 39 -5.35 0.59 7.19
C PHE A 39 -3.93 0.03 7.02
N VAL A 40 -3.80 -1.28 6.83
CA VAL A 40 -2.50 -1.94 6.59
C VAL A 40 -1.88 -1.44 5.28
N ARG A 41 -2.67 -1.32 4.21
CA ARG A 41 -2.23 -0.83 2.90
C ARG A 41 -1.83 0.65 2.93
N GLU A 42 -2.63 1.49 3.58
CA GLU A 42 -2.30 2.90 3.83
C GLU A 42 -0.97 3.03 4.60
N THR A 43 -0.79 2.24 5.66
CA THR A 43 0.45 2.21 6.44
C THR A 43 1.64 1.71 5.60
N ALA A 44 1.44 0.71 4.76
CA ALA A 44 2.48 0.21 3.86
C ALA A 44 2.87 1.25 2.82
N ALA A 45 1.91 2.04 2.32
CA ALA A 45 2.18 3.11 1.36
C ALA A 45 3.03 4.23 1.96
N LEU A 46 2.74 4.62 3.20
CA LEU A 46 3.55 5.59 3.95
C LEU A 46 4.99 5.12 4.14
N LYS A 47 5.18 3.85 4.53
CA LYS A 47 6.51 3.24 4.67
C LYS A 47 7.26 3.16 3.33
N ALA A 48 6.54 2.89 2.24
CA ALA A 48 7.12 2.88 0.90
C ALA A 48 7.58 4.28 0.48
N ILE A 49 6.80 5.34 0.74
CA ILE A 49 7.22 6.73 0.52
C ILE A 49 8.48 7.07 1.31
N GLN A 50 8.54 6.71 2.60
CA GLN A 50 9.74 6.90 3.43
C GLN A 50 10.96 6.16 2.87
N THR A 51 10.77 4.93 2.38
CA THR A 51 11.83 4.14 1.74
C THR A 51 12.33 4.84 0.48
N ILE A 52 11.43 5.35 -0.36
CA ILE A 52 11.80 6.11 -1.57
C ILE A 52 12.60 7.36 -1.19
N HIS A 53 12.23 8.11 -0.14
CA HIS A 53 13.01 9.25 0.32
C HIS A 53 14.44 8.86 0.71
N THR A 54 14.59 7.82 1.53
CA THR A 54 15.93 7.33 1.93
C THR A 54 16.75 6.92 0.71
N MET A 55 16.15 6.21 -0.24
CA MET A 55 16.85 5.78 -1.46
C MET A 55 17.13 6.92 -2.43
N GLN A 56 16.32 7.98 -2.45
CA GLN A 56 16.61 9.20 -3.21
C GLN A 56 17.84 9.92 -2.67
N VAL A 57 18.00 10.01 -1.35
CA VAL A 57 19.21 10.57 -0.73
C VAL A 57 20.44 9.73 -1.07
N GLN A 58 20.32 8.39 -1.00
CA GLN A 58 21.41 7.48 -1.36
C GLN A 58 21.77 7.61 -2.85
N TYR A 59 20.78 7.63 -3.73
CA TYR A 59 20.97 7.79 -5.17
C TYR A 59 21.64 9.12 -5.50
N GLN A 60 21.23 10.21 -4.84
CA GLN A 60 21.86 11.53 -4.98
C GLN A 60 23.32 11.52 -4.52
N ALA A 61 23.63 10.88 -3.40
CA ALA A 61 25.01 10.75 -2.92
C ALA A 61 25.89 9.96 -3.90
N GLN A 62 25.33 8.95 -4.57
CA GLN A 62 26.07 8.09 -5.50
C GLN A 62 26.24 8.71 -6.89
N TYR A 63 25.23 9.41 -7.40
CA TYR A 63 25.18 9.85 -8.81
C TYR A 63 25.08 11.37 -8.99
N GLY A 64 25.07 12.16 -7.90
CA GLY A 64 25.06 13.62 -7.92
C GLY A 64 23.74 14.26 -8.35
N ARG A 65 22.67 13.48 -8.54
CA ARG A 65 21.32 13.94 -8.89
C ARG A 65 20.26 13.07 -8.24
N PHE A 66 19.03 13.56 -8.10
CA PHE A 66 17.90 12.70 -7.72
C PHE A 66 17.51 11.75 -8.86
N ALA A 67 16.96 10.60 -8.49
CA ALA A 67 16.34 9.71 -9.45
C ALA A 67 15.04 10.35 -9.97
N THR A 68 14.78 10.18 -11.26
CA THR A 68 13.65 10.80 -11.98
C THR A 68 12.48 9.85 -12.20
N SER A 69 12.67 8.56 -11.91
CA SER A 69 11.64 7.53 -11.95
C SER A 69 11.90 6.44 -10.90
N LEU A 70 10.89 5.63 -10.60
CA LEU A 70 11.04 4.46 -9.72
C LEU A 70 11.94 3.38 -10.32
N ALA A 71 12.02 3.29 -11.66
CA ALA A 71 12.87 2.33 -12.35
C ALA A 71 14.37 2.61 -12.11
N GLU A 72 14.77 3.89 -12.06
CA GLU A 72 16.15 4.28 -11.74
C GLU A 72 16.58 3.83 -10.34
N LEU A 73 15.63 3.74 -9.39
CA LEU A 73 15.89 3.22 -8.05
C LEU A 73 15.83 1.68 -8.00
N GLY A 74 15.20 1.03 -8.98
CA GLY A 74 14.94 -0.40 -9.00
C GLY A 74 16.13 -1.25 -9.45
N PRO A 75 15.99 -2.59 -9.38
CA PRO A 75 17.01 -3.52 -9.84
C PRO A 75 17.17 -3.47 -11.36
N PRO A 76 18.38 -3.64 -11.90
CA PRO A 76 18.59 -3.77 -13.34
C PRO A 76 17.96 -5.07 -13.86
N PRO A 77 17.41 -5.08 -15.09
CA PRO A 77 16.90 -6.33 -15.71
C PRO A 77 17.98 -7.40 -15.88
N SER A 78 19.23 -6.96 -16.09
CA SER A 78 20.42 -7.79 -16.15
C SER A 78 21.67 -6.93 -15.93
N GLY A 79 22.77 -7.57 -15.55
CA GLY A 79 24.05 -6.89 -15.33
C GLY A 79 24.16 -6.21 -13.95
N ALA A 80 25.14 -5.34 -13.82
CA ALA A 80 25.43 -4.62 -12.59
C ALA A 80 24.56 -3.35 -12.42
N PRO A 81 24.35 -2.87 -11.19
CA PRO A 81 23.65 -1.61 -10.93
C PRO A 81 24.27 -0.43 -11.68
N SER A 82 23.41 0.48 -12.14
CA SER A 82 23.80 1.68 -12.89
C SER A 82 22.86 2.86 -12.56
N PRO A 83 23.14 4.09 -13.01
CA PRO A 83 22.19 5.20 -12.83
C PRO A 83 20.80 4.93 -13.42
N ALA A 84 20.66 4.06 -14.42
CA ALA A 84 19.37 3.71 -15.01
C ALA A 84 18.58 2.67 -14.20
N ALA A 85 19.23 1.95 -13.28
CA ALA A 85 18.65 0.96 -12.40
C ALA A 85 19.65 0.63 -11.27
N ALA A 86 19.52 1.31 -10.14
CA ALA A 86 20.53 1.36 -9.08
C ALA A 86 20.41 0.26 -8.02
N ASP A 87 19.41 -0.61 -8.13
CA ASP A 87 19.15 -1.72 -7.19
C ASP A 87 19.00 -1.26 -5.72
N LEU A 88 18.33 -0.13 -5.51
CA LEU A 88 18.12 0.50 -4.20
C LEU A 88 16.76 0.15 -3.58
N ILE A 89 15.75 -0.11 -4.40
CA ILE A 89 14.42 -0.58 -3.96
C ILE A 89 14.08 -1.93 -4.61
N GLY A 90 13.21 -2.70 -3.96
CA GLY A 90 12.71 -3.95 -4.53
C GLY A 90 11.91 -3.74 -5.82
N ASN A 91 11.92 -4.76 -6.69
CA ASN A 91 11.22 -4.75 -7.97
C ASN A 91 9.71 -4.48 -7.83
N ASP A 92 9.10 -4.90 -6.72
CA ASP A 92 7.68 -4.66 -6.44
C ASP A 92 7.33 -3.18 -6.32
N LEU A 93 8.21 -2.37 -5.71
CA LEU A 93 8.03 -0.91 -5.65
C LEU A 93 8.51 -0.21 -6.93
N ALA A 94 9.58 -0.72 -7.55
CA ALA A 94 10.12 -0.16 -8.80
C ALA A 94 9.10 -0.20 -9.96
N ASN A 95 8.25 -1.25 -10.00
CA ASN A 95 7.16 -1.38 -10.97
C ASN A 95 5.96 -0.44 -10.70
N GLY A 96 6.01 0.35 -9.62
CA GLY A 96 5.03 1.40 -9.34
C GLY A 96 3.71 0.92 -8.76
N VAL A 97 3.50 -0.37 -8.46
CA VAL A 97 2.30 -0.85 -7.74
C VAL A 97 2.70 -1.80 -6.63
N LYS A 98 2.37 -1.44 -5.39
CA LYS A 98 2.68 -2.24 -4.19
C LYS A 98 1.54 -2.14 -3.19
N GLN A 99 1.08 -3.29 -2.69
CA GLN A 99 0.06 -3.38 -1.63
C GLN A 99 -1.22 -2.56 -1.91
N GLY A 100 -1.72 -2.59 -3.15
CA GLY A 100 -2.95 -1.87 -3.54
C GLY A 100 -2.77 -0.37 -3.77
N TYR A 101 -1.54 0.14 -3.76
CA TYR A 101 -1.21 1.53 -4.09
C TYR A 101 -0.35 1.62 -5.34
N ARG A 102 -0.66 2.60 -6.19
CA ARG A 102 0.16 3.02 -7.31
C ARG A 102 1.07 4.18 -6.89
N PHE A 103 2.37 3.98 -7.02
CA PHE A 103 3.41 4.95 -6.74
C PHE A 103 3.89 5.56 -8.04
N THR A 104 3.98 6.89 -8.07
CA THR A 104 4.57 7.62 -9.18
C THR A 104 5.63 8.54 -8.63
N LEU A 105 6.83 8.47 -9.22
CA LEU A 105 7.92 9.38 -8.94
C LEU A 105 8.15 10.26 -10.18
N ALA A 106 8.22 11.57 -9.98
CA ALA A 106 8.47 12.52 -11.05
C ALA A 106 9.55 13.51 -10.63
N ALA A 107 10.42 13.87 -11.57
CA ALA A 107 11.40 14.91 -11.37
C ALA A 107 10.76 16.30 -11.43
N VAL A 108 11.22 17.21 -10.57
CA VAL A 108 10.88 18.63 -10.61
C VAL A 108 12.16 19.45 -10.53
N PRO A 109 12.16 20.73 -10.93
CA PRO A 109 13.33 21.59 -10.77
C PRO A 109 13.82 21.58 -9.30
N GLY A 110 15.05 21.11 -9.08
CA GLY A 110 15.66 21.03 -7.75
C GLY A 110 15.19 19.88 -6.85
N GLY A 111 14.41 18.91 -7.35
CA GLY A 111 13.90 17.84 -6.50
C GLY A 111 13.10 16.75 -7.23
N TYR A 112 12.22 16.11 -6.47
CA TYR A 112 11.33 15.07 -6.95
C TYR A 112 10.02 15.12 -6.18
N THR A 113 8.97 14.58 -6.78
CA THR A 113 7.68 14.38 -6.13
C THR A 113 7.32 12.91 -6.14
N ILE A 114 6.66 12.46 -5.08
CA ILE A 114 6.12 11.11 -4.93
C ILE A 114 4.62 11.24 -4.73
N ASN A 115 3.85 10.53 -5.52
CA ASN A 115 2.43 10.29 -5.26
C ASN A 115 2.20 8.82 -4.99
N ALA A 116 1.36 8.51 -4.01
CA ALA A 116 0.85 7.18 -3.76
C ALA A 116 -0.68 7.23 -3.75
N ASN A 117 -1.30 6.65 -4.77
CA ASN A 117 -2.76 6.64 -4.95
C ASN A 117 -3.28 5.21 -4.81
N PRO A 118 -4.42 4.97 -4.14
CA PRO A 118 -5.01 3.65 -4.11
C PRO A 118 -5.36 3.21 -5.54
N VAL A 119 -5.10 1.95 -5.88
CA VAL A 119 -5.43 1.40 -7.21
C VAL A 119 -6.95 1.41 -7.39
N VAL A 120 -7.69 1.01 -6.37
CA VAL A 120 -9.15 1.18 -6.27
C VAL A 120 -9.50 1.98 -5.03
N TYR A 121 -9.94 3.23 -5.21
CA TYR A 121 -10.41 4.07 -4.11
C TYR A 121 -11.62 3.43 -3.38
N GLY A 122 -11.63 3.51 -2.06
CA GLY A 122 -12.66 2.93 -1.19
C GLY A 122 -12.48 1.44 -0.88
N SER A 123 -11.64 0.71 -1.64
CA SER A 123 -11.35 -0.71 -1.42
C SER A 123 -9.88 -0.97 -1.06
N ASP A 124 -8.94 -0.38 -1.80
CA ASP A 124 -7.51 -0.52 -1.53
C ASP A 124 -7.00 0.55 -0.56
N GLY A 125 -7.66 1.70 -0.57
CA GLY A 125 -7.34 2.84 0.27
C GLY A 125 -8.44 3.88 0.25
N THR A 126 -8.52 4.67 1.31
CA THR A 126 -9.42 5.81 1.43
C THR A 126 -8.70 7.15 1.36
N LYS A 127 -7.37 7.10 1.25
CA LYS A 127 -6.50 8.27 1.17
C LYS A 127 -5.51 8.13 0.03
N SER A 128 -5.14 9.25 -0.55
CA SER A 128 -3.95 9.38 -1.39
C SER A 128 -2.89 10.16 -0.63
N PHE A 129 -1.63 9.95 -1.00
CA PHE A 129 -0.48 10.59 -0.37
C PHE A 129 0.38 11.31 -1.40
N TYR A 130 0.96 12.42 -0.97
CA TYR A 130 1.91 13.22 -1.71
C TYR A 130 3.11 13.52 -0.81
N SER A 131 4.30 13.50 -1.37
CA SER A 131 5.51 13.98 -0.70
C SER A 131 6.49 14.49 -1.74
N ASP A 132 7.49 15.23 -1.31
CA ASP A 132 8.54 15.77 -2.16
C ASP A 132 9.90 15.73 -1.44
N GLN A 133 10.92 16.38 -1.98
CA GLN A 133 12.26 16.43 -1.38
C GLN A 133 12.31 17.05 0.04
N THR A 134 11.24 17.71 0.50
CA THR A 134 11.12 18.20 1.89
C THR A 134 10.80 17.08 2.89
N MET A 135 10.45 15.88 2.40
CA MET A 135 10.03 14.71 3.18
C MET A 135 8.73 14.89 3.97
N VAL A 136 7.99 15.99 3.74
CA VAL A 136 6.67 16.22 4.34
C VAL A 136 5.63 15.41 3.58
N ILE A 137 5.01 14.46 4.28
CA ILE A 137 3.92 13.66 3.71
C ILE A 137 2.60 14.40 3.90
N ARG A 138 1.87 14.58 2.81
CA ARG A 138 0.53 15.16 2.75
C ARG A 138 -0.47 14.09 2.35
N GLU A 139 -1.69 14.18 2.88
CA GLU A 139 -2.80 13.26 2.62
C GLU A 139 -4.03 13.99 2.08
N ASN A 140 -4.78 13.30 1.22
CA ASN A 140 -6.09 13.74 0.76
C ASN A 140 -7.12 12.64 0.99
N TYR A 141 -8.29 13.02 1.50
CA TYR A 141 -9.43 12.14 1.72
C TYR A 141 -10.38 12.31 0.55
N GLY A 142 -10.13 11.56 -0.53
CA GLY A 142 -10.91 11.63 -1.76
C GLY A 142 -10.30 10.77 -2.87
N PRO A 143 -11.06 10.53 -3.95
CA PRO A 143 -10.55 9.77 -5.10
C PRO A 143 -9.42 10.52 -5.81
N GLU A 144 -9.35 11.84 -5.63
CA GLU A 144 -8.31 12.67 -6.24
C GLU A 144 -6.95 12.50 -5.57
N PRO A 145 -5.85 12.55 -6.34
CA PRO A 145 -4.50 12.51 -5.80
C PRO A 145 -4.24 13.65 -4.80
N ALA A 146 -3.48 13.35 -3.75
CA ALA A 146 -2.93 14.37 -2.89
C ALA A 146 -1.92 15.23 -3.65
N THR A 147 -1.77 16.47 -3.23
CA THR A 147 -0.89 17.46 -3.87
C THR A 147 -0.04 18.19 -2.83
N ALA A 148 0.87 19.05 -3.29
CA ALA A 148 1.62 19.95 -2.43
C ALA A 148 0.75 20.94 -1.63
N SER A 149 -0.55 21.05 -1.93
CA SER A 149 -1.49 21.89 -1.16
C SER A 149 -2.39 21.06 -0.22
N SER A 150 -2.33 19.73 -0.30
CA SER A 150 -3.10 18.84 0.58
C SER A 150 -2.65 18.95 2.04
N LYS A 151 -3.50 18.49 2.94
CA LYS A 151 -3.27 18.54 4.39
C LYS A 151 -2.03 17.72 4.75
N GLU A 152 -1.17 18.24 5.61
CA GLU A 152 -0.06 17.48 6.17
C GLU A 152 -0.57 16.31 7.02
N GLN A 153 0.02 15.14 6.83
CA GLN A 153 -0.32 13.94 7.54
C GLN A 153 -0.02 14.11 9.04
N GLY A 154 -1.01 13.83 9.89
CA GLY A 154 -0.86 13.95 11.34
C GLY A 154 -1.07 15.36 11.89
N SER A 155 -1.34 16.36 11.05
CA SER A 155 -1.76 17.67 11.55
C SER A 155 -3.15 17.58 12.19
N VAL A 156 -3.30 18.12 13.39
CA VAL A 156 -4.60 18.22 14.08
C VAL A 156 -5.47 19.18 13.27
N ALA A 157 -6.70 18.77 12.93
CA ALA A 157 -7.64 19.68 12.27
C ALA A 157 -7.87 20.91 13.18
N PRO A 158 -7.96 22.14 12.65
CA PRO A 158 -8.36 23.28 13.47
C PRO A 158 -9.72 22.95 14.09
N ALA A 159 -9.81 23.04 15.42
CA ALA A 159 -11.07 22.89 16.13
C ALA A 159 -12.08 23.88 15.53
N LYS A 160 -13.20 23.36 15.02
CA LYS A 160 -14.35 24.17 14.66
C LYS A 160 -15.04 24.67 15.92
#